data_AF-A0A1Q3YWP1-F1
#
_entry.id   AF-A0A1Q3YWP1-F1
#
_cell.length_a   1.000
_cell.length_b   1.000
_cell.length_c   1.000
_cell.angle_alpha   90.00
_cell.angle_beta   90.00
_cell.angle_gamma   90.00
#
_symmetry.space_group_name_H-M   'P 1'
#
loop_
_entity.id
_entity.type
_entity.pdbx_description
1 polymer ?
#
loop_
_entity_poly.entity_id
_entity_poly.type
_entity_poly.pdbx_seq_one_letter_code
_entity_poly.pdbx_strand_id
1 'polypeptide(L)'
;MRCSRFAPALAAALVLAAPALAFDGTTKPIGGPGGSRYLDECRPGDALVAIDYKAGKDMDMVTGACVALHDGWPTGKHYRLATRGLDNDNGRFNPDGTIVCPRRMVVQQIHVTESAVGLVHSFWLTCRNLPAPGLGDSKATKSNGGAGGSPGSADCGPDSYARGLLIRGDARINALGLICATYRPPPPPPQPPQPATPADPPPFAIDNDVHAPFVITNG
;
A
#
# COMPACT_ATOMS: atom_id res chain seq x y z
N MET A 1 -20.53 33.18 49.99
CA MET A 1 -20.72 33.30 48.53
C MET A 1 -19.55 34.08 47.95
N ARG A 2 -18.59 33.43 47.27
CA ARG A 2 -17.53 34.10 46.50
C ARG A 2 -17.35 33.35 45.19
N CYS A 3 -17.81 33.95 44.10
CA CYS A 3 -17.59 33.49 42.74
C CYS A 3 -16.17 33.84 42.29
N SER A 4 -15.31 32.84 42.08
CA SER A 4 -14.03 33.02 41.38
C SER A 4 -14.23 32.69 39.90
N ARG A 5 -13.96 33.68 39.05
CA ARG A 5 -13.95 33.58 37.59
C ARG A 5 -12.61 32.99 37.15
N PHE A 6 -12.62 31.81 36.54
CA PHE A 6 -11.44 31.25 35.85
C PHE A 6 -11.49 31.65 34.37
N ALA A 7 -10.44 32.33 33.92
CA ALA A 7 -10.23 32.65 32.51
C ALA A 7 -9.61 31.43 31.79
N PRO A 8 -10.16 30.96 30.66
CA PRO A 8 -9.55 29.89 29.89
C PRO A 8 -8.39 30.46 29.06
N ALA A 9 -7.16 30.08 29.39
CA ALA A 9 -6.01 30.32 28.54
C ALA A 9 -6.08 29.36 27.33
N LEU A 10 -6.28 29.92 26.14
CA LEU A 10 -6.23 29.19 24.87
C LEU A 10 -4.79 28.74 24.62
N ALA A 11 -4.49 27.47 24.88
CA ALA A 11 -3.23 26.85 24.46
C ALA A 11 -3.35 26.46 22.98
N ALA A 12 -2.71 27.22 22.10
CA ALA A 12 -2.57 26.88 20.69
C ALA A 12 -1.64 25.65 20.57
N ALA A 13 -2.25 24.47 20.42
CA ALA A 13 -1.52 23.24 20.13
C ALA A 13 -0.99 23.29 18.69
N LEU A 14 0.31 23.55 18.52
CA LEU A 14 1.01 23.28 17.26
C LEU A 14 1.01 21.76 17.03
N VAL A 15 0.10 21.30 16.17
CA VAL A 15 0.17 19.98 15.56
C VAL A 15 1.35 19.99 14.57
N LEU A 16 2.48 19.47 15.03
CA LEU A 16 3.59 19.11 14.14
C LEU A 16 3.11 17.90 13.32
N ALA A 17 2.74 18.14 12.07
CA ALA A 17 2.49 17.07 11.11
C ALA A 17 3.81 16.31 10.90
N ALA A 18 3.95 15.17 11.57
CA ALA A 18 5.07 14.27 11.31
C ALA A 18 4.95 13.78 9.86
N PRO A 19 6.02 13.88 9.04
CA PRO A 19 5.99 13.33 7.70
C PRO A 19 5.72 11.82 7.82
N ALA A 20 4.72 11.32 7.09
CA ALA A 20 4.52 9.89 6.93
C ALA A 20 5.78 9.33 6.26
N LEU A 21 6.64 8.69 7.05
CA LEU A 21 7.84 8.06 6.53
C LEU A 21 7.39 6.84 5.75
N ALA A 22 7.50 6.94 4.43
CA ALA A 22 7.28 5.81 3.54
C ALA A 22 8.27 4.69 3.90
N PHE A 23 7.74 3.52 4.25
CA PHE A 23 8.53 2.44 4.83
C PHE A 23 8.95 1.44 3.76
N ASP A 24 10.18 1.61 3.27
CA ASP A 24 10.89 0.58 2.52
C ASP A 24 11.61 -0.33 3.51
N GLY A 25 11.22 -1.60 3.60
CA GLY A 25 11.81 -2.49 4.61
C GLY A 25 11.01 -3.75 4.87
N THR A 26 11.31 -4.42 5.99
CA THR A 26 10.55 -5.61 6.42
C THR A 26 9.76 -5.29 7.68
N THR A 27 8.50 -5.73 7.73
CA THR A 27 7.71 -5.63 8.96
C THR A 27 8.24 -6.58 10.02
N LYS A 28 7.85 -6.36 11.28
CA LYS A 28 7.97 -7.39 12.31
C LYS A 28 7.09 -8.60 11.90
N PRO A 29 7.61 -9.84 11.91
CA PRO A 29 6.77 -11.02 11.69
C PRO A 29 5.80 -11.23 12.85
N ILE A 30 4.59 -11.67 12.53
CA ILE A 30 3.54 -12.07 13.47
C ILE A 30 3.48 -13.60 13.50
N GLY A 31 3.52 -14.20 14.68
CA GLY A 31 3.74 -15.63 14.89
C GLY A 31 4.78 -15.93 15.96
N GLY A 32 5.09 -17.22 16.10
CA GLY A 32 6.06 -17.70 17.07
C GLY A 32 7.53 -17.47 16.65
N PRO A 33 8.47 -17.61 17.60
CA PRO A 33 9.88 -17.34 17.37
C PRO A 33 10.65 -18.50 16.70
N GLY A 34 9.98 -19.60 16.35
CA GLY A 34 10.60 -20.76 15.73
C GLY A 34 10.90 -20.58 14.23
N GLY A 35 11.57 -21.57 13.66
CA GLY A 35 11.80 -21.67 12.21
C GLY A 35 12.95 -20.82 11.67
N SER A 36 13.47 -21.24 10.52
CA SER A 36 14.40 -20.46 9.70
C SER A 36 13.73 -19.22 9.10
N ARG A 37 14.49 -18.15 8.90
CA ARG A 37 13.99 -16.90 8.29
C ARG A 37 14.20 -16.91 6.78
N TYR A 38 13.15 -16.63 6.02
CA TYR A 38 13.17 -16.47 4.56
C TYR A 38 12.66 -15.09 4.15
N LEU A 39 13.25 -14.54 3.10
CA LEU A 39 12.83 -13.31 2.44
C LEU A 39 12.53 -13.66 0.99
N ASP A 40 11.25 -13.69 0.64
CA ASP A 40 10.80 -14.00 -0.71
C ASP A 40 10.26 -12.71 -1.34
N GLU A 41 11.05 -12.11 -2.22
CA GLU A 41 10.75 -10.82 -2.85
C GLU A 41 10.24 -11.00 -4.28
N CYS A 42 9.24 -10.19 -4.63
CA CYS A 42 8.88 -9.93 -6.02
C CYS A 42 10.04 -9.21 -6.74
N ARG A 43 10.04 -9.25 -8.06
CA ARG A 43 10.97 -8.48 -8.89
C ARG A 43 10.78 -6.97 -8.62
N PRO A 44 11.81 -6.14 -8.85
CA PRO A 44 11.68 -4.70 -8.71
C PRO A 44 10.54 -4.13 -9.55
N GLY A 45 9.64 -3.36 -8.94
CA GLY A 45 8.46 -2.77 -9.59
C GLY A 45 7.20 -3.65 -9.57
N ASP A 46 7.29 -4.87 -9.04
CA ASP A 46 6.16 -5.79 -8.91
C ASP A 46 5.60 -5.76 -7.48
N ALA A 47 4.35 -6.18 -7.34
CA ALA A 47 3.65 -6.26 -6.05
C ALA A 47 3.14 -7.66 -5.74
N LEU A 48 3.05 -7.96 -4.44
CA LEU A 48 2.37 -9.15 -3.93
C LEU A 48 0.85 -8.93 -4.04
N VAL A 49 0.16 -9.89 -4.65
CA VAL A 49 -1.31 -9.80 -4.89
C VAL A 49 -2.08 -11.02 -4.43
N ALA A 50 -1.40 -12.14 -4.19
CA ALA A 50 -2.02 -13.33 -3.64
C ALA A 50 -1.00 -14.15 -2.83
N ILE A 51 -1.53 -15.02 -1.98
CA ILE A 51 -0.76 -16.02 -1.25
C ILE A 51 -1.49 -17.35 -1.42
N ASP A 52 -0.81 -18.30 -2.06
CA ASP A 52 -1.20 -19.71 -2.06
C ASP A 52 -0.81 -20.30 -0.71
N TYR A 53 -1.67 -21.15 -0.15
CA TYR A 53 -1.44 -21.74 1.16
C TYR A 53 -1.88 -23.20 1.19
N LYS A 54 -1.27 -23.94 2.11
CA LYS A 54 -1.69 -25.26 2.52
C LYS A 54 -1.63 -25.32 4.04
N ALA A 55 -2.73 -25.67 4.67
CA ALA A 55 -2.82 -25.77 6.12
C ALA A 55 -3.28 -27.16 6.51
N GLY A 56 -2.87 -27.62 7.68
CA GLY A 56 -3.41 -28.79 8.37
C GLY A 56 -4.26 -28.33 9.55
N LYS A 57 -3.77 -28.63 10.76
CA LYS A 57 -4.20 -27.94 12.00
C LYS A 57 -3.68 -26.50 12.08
N ASP A 58 -2.49 -26.28 11.52
CA ASP A 58 -1.79 -25.01 11.43
C ASP A 58 -1.28 -24.86 9.98
N MET A 59 -0.73 -23.70 9.65
CA MET A 59 -0.22 -23.43 8.32
C MET A 59 1.05 -24.25 8.05
N ASP A 60 0.98 -25.12 7.06
CA ASP A 60 2.09 -26.00 6.68
C ASP A 60 2.96 -25.33 5.63
N MET A 61 2.34 -24.76 4.58
CA MET A 61 3.05 -24.10 3.49
C MET A 61 2.42 -22.79 3.05
N VAL A 62 3.26 -21.89 2.54
CA VAL A 62 2.84 -20.66 1.86
C VAL A 62 3.68 -20.42 0.61
N THR A 63 3.08 -19.80 -0.40
CA THR A 63 3.76 -19.31 -1.62
C THR A 63 3.17 -17.97 -2.01
N GLY A 64 3.98 -16.92 -2.05
CA GLY A 64 3.52 -15.62 -2.54
C GLY A 64 3.34 -15.63 -4.06
N ALA A 65 2.37 -14.87 -4.55
CA ALA A 65 2.21 -14.60 -5.98
C ALA A 65 2.29 -13.10 -6.26
N CYS A 66 3.14 -12.77 -7.22
CA CYS A 66 3.49 -11.42 -7.60
C CYS A 66 3.00 -11.10 -9.01
N VAL A 67 2.84 -9.80 -9.29
CA VAL A 67 2.45 -9.28 -10.59
C VAL A 67 3.07 -7.90 -10.81
N ALA A 68 3.36 -7.55 -12.06
CA ALA A 68 3.93 -6.25 -12.40
C ALA A 68 2.95 -5.10 -12.12
N LEU A 69 3.49 -3.95 -11.70
CA LEU A 69 2.72 -2.72 -11.59
C LEU A 69 2.89 -1.87 -12.85
N HIS A 70 1.78 -1.32 -13.34
CA HIS A 70 1.75 -0.29 -14.37
C HIS A 70 0.88 0.85 -13.88
N ASP A 71 1.48 2.02 -13.66
CA ASP A 71 0.83 3.19 -13.03
C ASP A 71 0.10 2.84 -11.73
N GLY A 72 0.70 1.97 -10.92
CA GLY A 72 0.16 1.51 -9.63
C GLY A 72 -0.92 0.44 -9.74
N TRP A 73 -1.31 0.05 -10.95
CA TRP A 73 -2.25 -1.04 -11.17
C TRP A 73 -1.51 -2.38 -11.35
N PRO A 74 -1.95 -3.47 -10.70
CA PRO A 74 -1.42 -4.80 -10.99
C PRO A 74 -1.86 -5.25 -12.38
N THR A 75 -0.89 -5.57 -13.25
CA THR A 75 -1.10 -5.92 -14.66
C THR A 75 -0.26 -7.11 -15.11
N GLY A 76 -0.83 -7.94 -15.99
CA GLY A 76 -0.14 -9.08 -16.58
C GLY A 76 -0.36 -10.40 -15.83
N LYS A 77 0.52 -11.37 -16.11
CA LYS A 77 0.43 -12.73 -15.57
C LYS A 77 1.09 -12.79 -14.19
N HIS A 78 0.43 -13.46 -13.24
CA HIS A 78 1.02 -13.75 -11.94
C HIS A 78 2.20 -14.71 -12.09
N TYR A 79 3.25 -14.50 -11.30
CA TYR A 79 4.29 -15.50 -11.07
C TYR A 79 4.41 -15.81 -9.59
N ARG A 80 4.88 -17.02 -9.29
CA ARG A 80 5.01 -17.51 -7.93
C ARG A 80 6.42 -17.28 -7.41
N LEU A 81 6.50 -16.95 -6.12
CA LEU A 81 7.71 -16.98 -5.33
C LEU A 81 8.05 -18.42 -4.94
N ALA A 82 9.12 -18.60 -4.16
CA ALA A 82 9.44 -19.89 -3.59
C ALA A 82 8.33 -20.36 -2.63
N THR A 83 8.02 -21.66 -2.66
CA THR A 83 7.18 -22.28 -1.63
C THR A 83 8.01 -22.49 -0.37
N ARG A 84 7.47 -22.06 0.77
CA ARG A 84 8.06 -22.28 2.11
C ARG A 84 7.17 -23.19 2.93
N GLY A 85 7.79 -24.01 3.77
CA GLY A 85 7.10 -25.06 4.52
C GLY A 85 7.28 -26.46 3.92
N LEU A 86 6.70 -27.45 4.56
CA LEU A 86 6.63 -28.84 4.07
C LEU A 86 5.19 -29.33 4.07
N ASP A 87 4.86 -30.20 3.11
CA ASP A 87 3.56 -30.87 3.08
C ASP A 87 3.53 -32.03 4.07
N ASN A 88 3.18 -31.75 5.33
CA ASN A 88 3.38 -32.71 6.44
C ASN A 88 2.15 -33.57 6.77
N ASP A 89 0.96 -33.20 6.31
CA ASP A 89 -0.27 -33.70 6.93
C ASP A 89 -0.89 -34.91 6.20
N ASN A 90 -0.15 -35.59 5.31
CA ASN A 90 -0.56 -36.79 4.56
C ASN A 90 -1.99 -36.69 3.93
N GLY A 91 -2.48 -35.47 3.68
CA GLY A 91 -3.82 -35.22 3.15
C GLY A 91 -4.98 -35.23 4.16
N ARG A 92 -4.75 -35.48 5.46
CA ARG A 92 -5.85 -35.73 6.42
C ARG A 92 -6.62 -34.46 6.80
N PHE A 93 -5.94 -33.32 6.88
CA PHE A 93 -6.52 -32.05 7.31
C PHE A 93 -6.19 -30.92 6.37
N ASN A 94 -5.88 -31.19 5.09
CA ASN A 94 -5.17 -30.27 4.20
C ASN A 94 -6.09 -29.34 3.36
N PRO A 95 -6.78 -28.29 3.86
CA PRO A 95 -7.27 -27.29 2.93
C PRO A 95 -6.06 -26.60 2.29
N ASP A 96 -6.07 -26.64 0.98
CA ASP A 96 -5.27 -25.78 0.13
C ASP A 96 -6.16 -24.67 -0.45
N GLY A 97 -5.53 -23.58 -0.83
CA GLY A 97 -6.23 -22.51 -1.50
C GLY A 97 -5.35 -21.33 -1.80
N THR A 98 -5.98 -20.33 -2.40
CA THR A 98 -5.34 -19.05 -2.68
C THR A 98 -6.20 -17.96 -2.07
N ILE A 99 -5.57 -17.08 -1.29
CA ILE A 99 -6.18 -15.80 -0.95
C ILE A 99 -5.64 -14.75 -1.91
N VAL A 100 -6.56 -14.06 -2.58
CA VAL A 100 -6.24 -13.06 -3.62
C VAL A 100 -6.83 -11.74 -3.19
N CYS A 101 -6.09 -10.65 -3.40
CA CYS A 101 -6.64 -9.32 -3.29
C CYS A 101 -7.81 -9.10 -4.27
N PRO A 102 -8.78 -8.23 -3.94
CA PRO A 102 -9.77 -7.80 -4.91
C PRO A 102 -9.13 -7.28 -6.21
N ARG A 103 -9.90 -7.25 -7.30
CA ARG A 103 -9.38 -6.81 -8.60
C ARG A 103 -8.73 -5.43 -8.46
N ARG A 104 -7.54 -5.30 -9.06
CA ARG A 104 -6.78 -4.05 -9.12
C ARG A 104 -6.28 -3.54 -7.76
N MET A 105 -6.12 -4.42 -6.79
CA MET A 105 -5.52 -4.10 -5.49
C MET A 105 -4.26 -4.94 -5.23
N VAL A 106 -3.40 -4.43 -4.35
CA VAL A 106 -2.16 -5.07 -3.90
C VAL A 106 -2.19 -5.23 -2.38
N VAL A 107 -1.40 -6.16 -1.85
CA VAL A 107 -1.33 -6.39 -0.39
C VAL A 107 -0.72 -5.16 0.29
N GLN A 108 -1.37 -4.65 1.34
CA GLN A 108 -0.81 -3.61 2.23
C GLN A 108 -0.49 -4.18 3.60
N GLN A 109 -1.41 -4.97 4.15
CA GLN A 109 -1.33 -5.52 5.50
C GLN A 109 -1.71 -7.00 5.48
N ILE A 110 -1.06 -7.76 6.36
CA ILE A 110 -1.41 -9.16 6.64
C ILE A 110 -1.84 -9.27 8.10
N HIS A 111 -2.98 -9.90 8.31
CA HIS A 111 -3.51 -10.23 9.63
C HIS A 111 -3.32 -11.71 9.88
N VAL A 112 -2.75 -12.05 11.02
CA VAL A 112 -2.36 -13.41 11.37
C VAL A 112 -2.99 -13.77 12.70
N THR A 113 -3.63 -14.93 12.77
CA THR A 113 -4.00 -15.57 14.03
C THR A 113 -2.95 -16.63 14.33
N GLU A 114 -2.34 -16.55 15.51
CA GLU A 114 -1.40 -17.57 15.99
C GLU A 114 -2.17 -18.73 16.66
N SER A 115 -1.67 -19.95 16.64
CA SER A 115 -2.20 -21.03 17.49
C SER A 115 -1.55 -21.03 18.87
N ALA A 116 -2.12 -21.80 19.80
CA ALA A 116 -1.58 -21.97 21.15
C ALA A 116 -0.13 -22.50 21.20
N VAL A 117 0.40 -23.04 20.09
CA VAL A 117 1.78 -23.54 19.96
C VAL A 117 2.71 -22.59 19.21
N GLY A 118 2.28 -21.35 18.93
CA GLY A 118 3.10 -20.34 18.25
C GLY A 118 3.34 -20.64 16.77
N LEU A 119 2.37 -21.26 16.11
CA LEU A 119 2.34 -21.44 14.65
C LEU A 119 1.30 -20.51 14.04
N VAL A 120 1.43 -20.23 12.75
CA VAL A 120 0.38 -19.49 12.02
C VAL A 120 -0.83 -20.40 11.87
N HIS A 121 -1.96 -19.99 12.42
CA HIS A 121 -3.19 -20.77 12.39
C HIS A 121 -4.09 -20.39 11.21
N SER A 122 -4.26 -19.08 10.99
CA SER A 122 -4.98 -18.52 9.86
C SER A 122 -4.48 -17.11 9.54
N PHE A 123 -4.73 -16.64 8.32
CA PHE A 123 -4.44 -15.26 7.95
C PHE A 123 -5.41 -14.71 6.89
N TRP A 124 -5.46 -13.39 6.76
CA TRP A 124 -6.12 -12.68 5.67
C TRP A 124 -5.33 -11.41 5.33
N LEU A 125 -5.66 -10.81 4.19
CA LEU A 125 -4.95 -9.65 3.66
C LEU A 125 -5.90 -8.45 3.66
N THR A 126 -5.40 -7.30 4.10
CA THR A 126 -5.99 -6.02 3.72
C THR A 126 -5.21 -5.50 2.52
N CYS A 127 -5.94 -5.30 1.44
CA CYS A 127 -5.42 -4.88 0.16
C CYS A 127 -5.78 -3.42 -0.09
N ARG A 128 -4.92 -2.75 -0.85
CA ARG A 128 -5.10 -1.35 -1.20
C ARG A 128 -5.11 -1.16 -2.70
N ASN A 129 -5.80 -0.12 -3.11
CA ASN A 129 -5.66 0.46 -4.42
C ASN A 129 -4.52 1.51 -4.35
N LEU A 130 -3.49 1.41 -5.21
CA LEU A 130 -2.37 2.36 -5.17
C LEU A 130 -2.75 3.71 -5.79
N PRO A 131 -3.43 3.76 -6.97
CA PRO A 131 -3.77 5.05 -7.58
C PRO A 131 -4.97 5.75 -6.96
N ALA A 132 -5.83 5.05 -6.23
CA ALA A 132 -7.03 5.62 -5.62
C ALA A 132 -7.11 5.29 -4.12
N PRO A 133 -7.67 6.19 -3.28
CA PRO A 133 -7.94 5.87 -1.89
C PRO A 133 -8.98 4.75 -1.83
N GLY A 134 -8.57 3.57 -1.40
CA GLY A 134 -9.45 2.41 -1.30
C GLY A 134 -8.77 1.23 -0.66
N LEU A 135 -9.42 0.66 0.34
CA LEU A 135 -9.03 -0.59 0.99
C LEU A 135 -10.07 -1.67 0.69
N GLY A 136 -9.64 -2.93 0.68
CA GLY A 136 -10.51 -4.08 0.55
C GLY A 136 -9.83 -5.32 1.09
N ASP A 137 -10.58 -6.17 1.77
CA ASP A 137 -10.03 -7.38 2.39
C ASP A 137 -10.13 -8.60 1.46
N SER A 138 -9.14 -9.48 1.56
CA SER A 138 -9.22 -10.82 0.98
C SER A 138 -10.14 -11.71 1.83
N LYS A 139 -10.43 -12.91 1.31
CA LYS A 139 -10.94 -13.98 2.16
C LYS A 139 -9.86 -14.41 3.15
N ALA A 140 -10.27 -14.90 4.31
CA ALA A 140 -9.38 -15.56 5.25
C ALA A 140 -9.05 -16.98 4.81
N THR A 141 -7.86 -17.46 5.17
CA THR A 141 -7.47 -18.86 5.01
C THR A 141 -8.33 -19.75 5.89
N LYS A 142 -8.43 -21.03 5.51
CA LYS A 142 -9.09 -22.06 6.31
C LYS A 142 -8.04 -23.01 6.88
N SER A 143 -8.27 -23.51 8.08
CA SER A 143 -7.53 -24.60 8.70
C SER A 143 -8.56 -25.55 9.36
N ASN A 144 -8.23 -26.84 9.45
CA ASN A 144 -9.17 -27.89 9.88
C ASN A 144 -8.89 -28.38 11.31
N GLY A 145 -8.57 -27.48 12.23
CA GLY A 145 -8.27 -27.82 13.62
C GLY A 145 -7.59 -26.67 14.34
N GLY A 146 -6.89 -26.96 15.45
CA GLY A 146 -6.14 -25.95 16.21
C GLY A 146 -7.03 -25.04 17.07
N ALA A 147 -6.55 -24.69 18.26
CA ALA A 147 -7.15 -23.61 19.03
C ALA A 147 -6.54 -22.30 18.51
N GLY A 148 -7.39 -21.44 17.91
CA GLY A 148 -7.01 -20.07 17.59
C GLY A 148 -6.54 -19.35 18.85
N GLY A 149 -5.45 -18.61 18.71
CA GLY A 149 -4.79 -17.84 19.76
C GLY A 149 -4.85 -16.35 19.47
N SER A 150 -3.77 -15.64 19.79
CA SER A 150 -3.72 -14.18 19.71
C SER A 150 -3.66 -13.70 18.25
N PRO A 151 -4.48 -12.70 17.87
CA PRO A 151 -4.36 -12.04 16.58
C PRO A 151 -3.23 -11.01 16.61
N GLY A 152 -2.60 -10.80 15.47
CA GLY A 152 -1.67 -9.71 15.21
C GLY A 152 -1.69 -9.30 13.75
N SER A 153 -1.04 -8.18 13.43
CA SER A 153 -0.94 -7.74 12.03
C SER A 153 0.40 -7.08 11.74
N ALA A 154 0.81 -7.21 10.47
CA ALA A 154 1.97 -6.56 9.90
C ALA A 154 1.50 -5.66 8.76
N ASP A 155 1.73 -4.36 8.88
CA ASP A 155 1.28 -3.32 7.95
C ASP A 155 2.47 -2.60 7.33
N CYS A 156 2.46 -2.42 6.01
CA CYS A 156 3.43 -1.62 5.29
C CYS A 156 3.21 -0.10 5.44
N GLY A 157 2.05 0.31 5.93
CA GLY A 157 1.65 1.70 6.11
C GLY A 157 0.87 2.28 4.93
N PRO A 158 0.34 3.51 5.09
CA PRO A 158 -0.67 4.10 4.21
C PRO A 158 -0.17 4.50 2.82
N ASP A 159 1.15 4.55 2.58
CA ASP A 159 1.76 4.94 1.29
C ASP A 159 2.65 3.83 0.69
N SER A 160 2.64 2.66 1.32
CA SER A 160 3.44 1.51 0.92
C SER A 160 2.56 0.32 0.53
N TYR A 161 3.18 -0.68 -0.08
CA TYR A 161 2.59 -1.98 -0.40
C TYR A 161 3.60 -3.10 -0.15
N ALA A 162 3.12 -4.33 -0.08
CA ALA A 162 3.96 -5.49 0.01
C ALA A 162 4.52 -5.87 -1.36
N ARG A 163 5.84 -5.91 -1.47
CA ARG A 163 6.60 -6.45 -2.60
C ARG A 163 7.16 -7.85 -2.31
N GLY A 164 6.68 -8.53 -1.28
CA GLY A 164 7.19 -9.84 -0.89
C GLY A 164 6.71 -10.29 0.49
N LEU A 165 7.17 -11.48 0.88
CA LEU A 165 6.87 -12.11 2.16
C LEU A 165 8.14 -12.27 2.98
N LEU A 166 8.05 -11.91 4.26
CA LEU A 166 9.01 -12.33 5.27
C LEU A 166 8.40 -13.53 6.00
N ILE A 167 9.07 -14.67 5.95
CA ILE A 167 8.53 -15.94 6.46
C ILE A 167 9.47 -16.48 7.53
N ARG A 168 8.90 -17.02 8.61
CA ARG A 168 9.62 -17.89 9.52
C ARG A 168 8.97 -19.27 9.53
N GLY A 169 9.75 -20.30 9.27
CA GLY A 169 9.24 -21.67 9.25
C GLY A 169 10.30 -22.68 8.89
N ASP A 170 9.99 -23.96 9.05
CA ASP A 170 10.77 -25.07 8.51
C ASP A 170 9.77 -26.09 7.96
N ALA A 171 9.37 -27.06 8.78
CA ALA A 171 8.29 -27.98 8.44
C ALA A 171 6.93 -27.25 8.38
N ARG A 172 6.69 -26.32 9.30
CA ARG A 172 5.47 -25.52 9.39
C ARG A 172 5.79 -24.04 9.41
N ILE A 173 4.78 -23.21 9.17
CA ILE A 173 4.92 -21.75 9.21
C ILE A 173 4.74 -21.26 10.65
N ASN A 174 5.82 -20.73 11.21
CA ASN A 174 5.84 -20.16 12.54
C ASN A 174 5.35 -18.72 12.55
N ALA A 175 5.76 -17.91 11.58
CA ALA A 175 5.41 -16.50 11.51
C ALA A 175 5.41 -15.94 10.08
N LEU A 176 4.59 -14.91 9.87
CA LEU A 176 4.49 -14.18 8.61
C LEU A 176 4.67 -12.68 8.83
N GLY A 177 5.37 -12.03 7.90
CA GLY A 177 5.49 -10.59 7.78
C GLY A 177 5.54 -10.21 6.30
N LEU A 178 5.66 -8.90 6.06
CA LEU A 178 5.68 -8.34 4.71
C LEU A 178 7.04 -7.70 4.44
N ILE A 179 7.43 -7.75 3.17
CA ILE A 179 8.52 -6.93 2.65
C ILE A 179 7.86 -5.77 1.91
N CYS A 180 8.04 -4.56 2.43
CA CYS A 180 7.34 -3.37 2.03
C CYS A 180 8.18 -2.52 1.07
N ALA A 181 7.47 -1.82 0.18
CA ALA A 181 8.00 -0.79 -0.67
C ALA A 181 7.00 0.36 -0.81
N THR A 182 7.53 1.56 -0.98
CA THR A 182 6.77 2.78 -1.24
C THR A 182 6.34 2.81 -2.69
N TYR A 183 5.07 3.14 -2.95
CA TYR A 183 4.65 3.43 -4.32
C TYR A 183 5.04 4.86 -4.68
N ARG A 184 5.93 4.99 -5.68
CA ARG A 184 6.24 6.28 -6.30
C ARG A 184 5.64 6.29 -7.70
N PRO A 185 4.57 7.06 -7.94
CA PRO A 185 4.08 7.22 -9.31
C PRO A 185 5.22 7.76 -10.18
N PRO A 186 5.33 7.32 -11.45
CA PRO A 186 6.28 7.92 -12.36
C PRO A 186 6.05 9.43 -12.39
N PRO A 187 7.12 10.24 -12.45
CA PRO A 187 6.96 11.69 -12.56
C PRO A 187 6.11 11.99 -13.80
N PRO A 188 5.24 13.02 -13.74
CA PRO A 188 4.48 13.41 -14.92
C PRO A 188 5.45 13.67 -16.08
N PRO A 189 5.05 13.37 -17.33
CA PRO A 189 5.86 13.71 -18.49
C PRO A 189 6.29 15.18 -18.41
N PRO A 190 7.52 15.52 -18.83
CA PRO A 190 7.93 16.92 -18.92
C PRO A 190 6.85 17.70 -19.66
N GLN A 191 6.34 18.77 -19.04
CA GLN A 191 5.37 19.62 -19.72
C GLN A 191 6.04 20.18 -20.98
N PRO A 192 5.37 20.17 -22.15
CA PRO A 192 5.89 20.88 -23.31
C PRO A 192 6.26 22.30 -22.91
N PRO A 193 7.32 22.90 -23.50
CA PRO A 193 7.63 24.30 -23.26
C PRO A 193 6.35 25.11 -23.42
N GLN A 194 5.93 25.85 -22.39
CA GLN A 194 4.79 26.75 -22.53
C GLN A 194 5.09 27.65 -23.72
N PRO A 195 4.17 27.78 -24.70
CA PRO A 195 4.33 28.76 -25.76
C PRO A 195 4.69 30.09 -25.12
N ALA A 196 5.76 30.73 -25.58
CA ALA A 196 6.13 32.03 -25.08
C ALA A 196 4.89 32.92 -25.13
N THR A 197 4.53 33.53 -24.00
CA THR A 197 3.45 34.51 -23.97
C THR A 197 3.69 35.48 -25.12
N PRO A 198 2.72 35.65 -26.05
CA PRO A 198 2.85 36.65 -27.10
C PRO A 198 3.24 37.97 -26.45
N ALA A 199 4.33 38.57 -26.92
CA ALA A 199 4.74 39.88 -26.43
C ALA A 199 3.52 40.82 -26.53
N ASP A 200 3.28 41.61 -25.47
CA ASP A 200 2.21 42.60 -25.50
C ASP A 200 2.31 43.39 -26.81
N PRO A 201 1.19 43.56 -27.54
CA PRO A 201 1.23 44.38 -28.74
C PRO A 201 1.78 45.75 -28.34
N PRO A 202 2.67 46.34 -29.16
CA PRO A 202 3.21 47.66 -28.87
C PRO A 202 2.04 48.61 -28.59
N PRO A 203 2.15 49.49 -27.57
CA PRO A 203 1.08 50.43 -27.27
C PRO A 203 0.73 51.14 -28.57
N PHE A 204 -0.53 51.03 -29.00
CA PHE A 204 -1.01 51.73 -30.19
C PHE A 204 -0.55 53.18 -30.07
N ALA A 205 0.20 53.67 -31.05
CA ALA A 205 0.53 55.07 -31.14
C ALA A 205 -0.81 55.80 -31.18
N ILE A 206 -1.13 56.52 -30.10
CA ILE A 206 -2.23 57.46 -30.10
C ILE A 206 -1.79 58.56 -31.05
N ASP A 207 -2.23 58.49 -32.31
CA ASP A 207 -2.09 59.59 -33.25
C ASP A 207 -2.92 60.75 -32.71
N ASN A 208 -2.25 61.66 -32.01
CA ASN A 208 -2.78 62.96 -31.62
C ASN A 208 -2.77 63.89 -32.84
N ASP A 209 -3.30 63.41 -33.98
CA ASP A 209 -3.49 64.24 -35.17
C ASP A 209 -4.69 65.16 -34.95
N VAL A 210 -4.36 66.26 -34.28
CA VAL A 210 -4.58 67.63 -34.73
C VAL A 210 -5.99 67.97 -35.19
N HIS A 211 -6.63 68.77 -34.34
CA HIS A 211 -7.68 69.72 -34.68
C HIS A 211 -7.40 70.44 -36.01
N ALA A 212 -8.14 70.10 -37.07
CA ALA A 212 -8.37 71.03 -38.17
C ALA A 212 -9.57 71.93 -37.80
N PRO A 213 -9.42 73.27 -37.79
CA PRO A 213 -10.55 74.17 -37.63
C PRO A 213 -11.44 74.10 -38.87
N PHE A 214 -12.72 73.75 -38.67
CA PHE A 214 -13.76 73.89 -39.69
C PHE A 214 -13.93 75.38 -40.03
N VAL A 215 -13.56 75.77 -41.25
CA VAL A 215 -13.92 77.07 -41.83
C VAL A 215 -15.33 76.93 -42.42
N ILE A 216 -16.28 77.61 -41.80
CA ILE A 216 -17.65 77.79 -42.33
C ILE A 216 -17.61 78.98 -43.29
N THR A 217 -17.84 78.76 -44.59
CA THR A 217 -18.19 79.83 -45.53
C THR A 217 -19.68 79.75 -45.84
N ASN A 218 -20.41 80.78 -45.42
CA ASN A 218 -21.82 81.01 -45.79
C ASN A 218 -21.89 81.50 -47.25
N GLY A 219 -22.76 80.85 -48.03
CA GLY A 219 -23.27 81.30 -49.32
C GLY A 219 -24.73 80.91 -49.44
#